data_AF-A0A1W9QW42-F1
#
_entry.id   AF-A0A1W9QW42-F1
#
_cell.length_a   1.000
_cell.length_b   1.000
_cell.length_c   1.000
_cell.angle_alpha   90.00
_cell.angle_beta   90.00
_cell.angle_gamma   90.00
#
_symmetry.space_group_name_H-M   'P 1'
#
loop_
_entity.id
_entity.type
_entity.pdbx_description
1 polymer ?
#
loop_
_entity_poly.entity_id
_entity_poly.type
_entity_poly.pdbx_seq_one_letter_code
_entity_poly.pdbx_strand_id
1 'polypeptide(L)' 'MKKELTIFIGIFLFLAIGMHFKEWLSHPIDHAMALPTAGAYGIGPFHPLVFTLALYLVFVLARGIGRLFSK' A
#
# COMPACT_ATOMS: atom_id res chain seq x y z
N MET A 1 -2.92 -13.65 12.23
CA MET A 1 -1.81 -12.72 11.93
C MET A 1 -1.21 -12.96 10.55
N LYS A 2 -0.73 -14.17 10.19
CA LYS A 2 -0.15 -14.46 8.86
C LYS A 2 -1.03 -14.00 7.68
N LYS A 3 -2.32 -14.33 7.72
CA LYS A 3 -3.32 -13.91 6.71
C LYS A 3 -3.39 -12.39 6.52
N GLU A 4 -3.46 -11.64 7.60
CA GLU A 4 -3.59 -10.18 7.53
C GLU A 4 -2.30 -9.53 7.04
N LEU A 5 -1.14 -10.06 7.44
CA LEU A 5 0.15 -9.64 6.90
C LEU A 5 0.23 -9.91 5.40
N THR A 6 -0.24 -11.07 4.92
CA THR A 6 -0.29 -11.37 3.47
C THR A 6 -1.18 -10.37 2.72
N ILE A 7 -2.35 -10.03 3.27
CA ILE A 7 -3.26 -9.05 2.66
C ILE A 7 -2.59 -7.67 2.63
N PHE A 8 -2.00 -7.24 3.73
CA PHE A 8 -1.32 -5.95 3.84
C PHE A 8 -0.15 -5.84 2.86
N ILE A 9 0.72 -6.85 2.78
CA ILE A 9 1.82 -6.91 1.81
C ILE A 9 1.28 -6.94 0.38
N GLY A 10 0.20 -7.67 0.11
CA GLY A 10 -0.44 -7.68 -1.20
C GLY A 10 -0.92 -6.29 -1.62
N ILE A 11 -1.60 -5.57 -0.72
CA ILE A 11 -2.02 -4.18 -0.96
C ILE A 11 -0.81 -3.27 -1.17
N PHE A 12 0.22 -3.39 -0.34
CA PHE A 12 1.45 -2.62 -0.46
C PHE A 12 2.10 -2.80 -1.84
N LEU A 13 2.31 -4.05 -2.27
CA LEU A 13 2.93 -4.34 -3.56
C LEU A 13 2.05 -3.87 -4.72
N PHE A 14 0.74 -4.08 -4.64
CA PHE A 14 -0.20 -3.59 -5.65
C PHE A 14 -0.14 -2.06 -5.81
N LEU A 15 -0.17 -1.32 -4.70
CA LEU A 15 -0.08 0.14 -4.73
C LEU A 15 1.32 0.61 -5.16
N ALA A 16 2.39 0.05 -4.60
CA ALA A 16 3.77 0.46 -4.88
C ALA A 16 4.13 0.23 -6.36
N ILE A 17 3.75 -0.92 -6.93
CA ILE A 17 4.00 -1.23 -8.33
C ILE A 17 3.02 -0.47 -9.23
N GLY A 18 1.73 -0.44 -8.90
CA GLY A 18 0.70 0.17 -9.73
C GLY A 18 0.85 1.69 -9.86
N MET A 19 1.13 2.38 -8.75
CA MET A 19 1.26 3.85 -8.73
C MET A 19 2.58 4.34 -9.31
N HIS A 20 3.64 3.53 -9.24
CA HIS A 20 4.98 3.87 -9.72
C HIS A 20 5.46 2.94 -10.84
N PHE A 21 4.52 2.45 -11.66
CA PHE A 21 4.81 1.41 -12.65
C PHE A 21 5.88 1.84 -13.65
N LYS A 22 5.82 3.10 -14.09
CA LYS A 22 6.80 3.66 -15.02
C LYS A 22 8.17 3.76 -14.36
N GLU A 23 8.24 4.25 -13.13
CA GLU A 23 9.47 4.45 -12.36
C GLU A 23 10.16 3.12 -12.09
N TRP A 24 9.42 2.09 -11.69
CA TRP A 24 9.94 0.74 -11.52
C TRP A 24 10.49 0.13 -12.81
N LEU A 25 9.87 0.39 -13.96
CA LEU A 25 10.34 -0.16 -15.24
C LEU A 25 11.49 0.63 -15.88
N SER A 26 11.49 1.95 -15.72
CA SER A 26 12.43 2.82 -16.45
C SER A 26 13.66 3.21 -15.63
N HIS A 27 13.51 3.40 -14.31
CA HIS A 27 14.59 3.88 -13.43
C HIS A 27 14.49 3.25 -12.03
N PRO A 28 14.49 1.90 -11.89
CA PRO A 28 14.22 1.22 -10.62
C PRO A 28 15.23 1.57 -9.51
N ILE A 29 16.50 1.75 -9.87
CA ILE A 29 17.54 2.11 -8.89
C ILE A 29 17.34 3.54 -8.39
N ASP A 30 17.12 4.51 -9.29
CA ASP A 30 16.88 5.90 -8.91
C ASP A 30 15.60 6.04 -8.09
N HIS A 31 14.54 5.29 -8.46
CA HIS A 31 13.30 5.24 -7.71
C HIS A 31 13.51 4.74 -6.27
N ALA A 32 14.29 3.67 -6.08
CA ALA A 32 14.63 3.15 -4.76
C ALA A 32 15.50 4.14 -3.96
N MET A 33 16.47 4.78 -4.60
CA MET A 33 17.36 5.75 -3.96
C MET A 33 16.63 7.05 -3.55
N ALA A 34 15.52 7.38 -4.20
CA ALA A 34 14.69 8.53 -3.86
C ALA A 34 13.81 8.31 -2.61
N LEU A 35 13.66 7.07 -2.11
CA LEU A 35 12.77 6.75 -0.98
C LEU A 35 12.96 7.63 0.28
N PRO A 36 14.18 7.99 0.71
CA PRO A 36 14.38 8.81 1.91
C PRO A 36 13.78 10.23 1.80
N THR A 37 13.67 10.76 0.59
CA THR A 37 13.17 12.12 0.31
C THR A 37 11.82 12.13 -0.42
N ALA A 38 11.34 10.97 -0.86
CA ALA A 38 10.07 10.82 -1.54
C ALA A 38 8.91 11.19 -0.62
N GLY A 39 8.10 12.18 -1.01
CA GLY A 39 6.94 12.62 -0.23
C GLY A 39 5.69 12.67 -1.10
N ALA A 40 4.54 12.38 -0.50
CA ALA A 40 3.25 12.58 -1.13
C ALA A 40 2.30 13.27 -0.14
N TYR A 41 1.61 14.33 -0.58
CA TYR A 41 0.58 15.03 0.21
C TYR A 41 1.00 15.46 1.62
N GLY A 42 2.29 15.80 1.82
CA GLY A 42 2.83 16.21 3.13
C GLY A 42 3.09 15.06 4.11
N ILE A 43 2.96 13.80 3.69
CA ILE A 43 3.10 12.60 4.55
C ILE A 43 4.56 12.11 4.64
N GLY A 44 5.46 12.68 3.82
CA GLY A 44 6.88 12.35 3.81
C GLY A 44 7.16 10.91 3.30
N PRO A 45 8.34 10.33 3.61
CA PRO A 45 8.79 9.03 3.07
C PRO A 45 7.96 7.82 3.50
N PHE A 46 7.12 7.98 4.52
CA PHE A 46 6.23 6.91 5.00
C PHE A 46 4.90 6.82 4.24
N HIS A 47 4.64 7.70 3.28
CA HIS A 47 3.40 7.70 2.50
C HIS A 47 3.00 6.34 1.90
N PRO A 48 3.91 5.44 1.45
CA PRO A 48 3.50 4.13 0.92
C PRO A 48 2.84 3.27 2.01
N LEU A 49 3.35 3.30 3.24
CA LEU A 49 2.78 2.57 4.36
C LEU A 49 1.47 3.18 4.85
N VAL A 50 1.38 4.52 4.86
CA VAL A 50 0.15 5.23 5.25
C VAL A 50 -0.99 4.94 4.28
N PHE A 51 -0.75 4.97 2.97
CA PHE A 51 -1.77 4.61 1.98
C PHE A 51 -2.13 3.13 2.02
N THR A 52 -1.15 2.26 2.22
CA THR A 52 -1.41 0.82 2.42
C THR A 52 -2.31 0.60 3.63
N LEU A 53 -2.01 1.25 4.76
CA LEU A 53 -2.83 1.16 5.97
C LEU A 53 -4.24 1.69 5.74
N ALA A 54 -4.39 2.84 5.10
CA ALA A 54 -5.71 3.41 4.79
C ALA A 54 -6.56 2.45 3.96
N LEU A 55 -6.01 1.89 2.87
CA LEU A 55 -6.72 0.94 2.02
C LEU A 55 -6.98 -0.39 2.73
N TYR A 56 -6.03 -0.87 3.54
CA TYR A 56 -6.22 -2.05 4.38
C TYR A 56 -7.37 -1.86 5.38
N LEU A 57 -7.49 -0.70 6.04
CA LEU A 57 -8.58 -0.40 6.95
C LEU A 57 -9.94 -0.40 6.24
N VAL A 58 -10.01 0.19 5.03
CA VAL A 58 -11.21 0.14 4.19
C VAL A 58 -11.58 -1.31 3.85
N PHE A 59 -10.59 -2.12 3.45
CA PHE A 59 -10.80 -3.54 3.17
C PHE A 59 -11.29 -4.32 4.40
N VAL A 60 -10.68 -4.11 5.57
CA VAL A 60 -11.09 -4.77 6.81
C VAL A 60 -12.49 -4.37 7.21
N LEU A 61 -12.85 -3.09 7.07
CA LEU A 61 -14.19 -2.58 7.35
C LEU A 61 -15.22 -3.23 6.42
N ALA A 62 -14.98 -3.23 5.10
CA ALA A 62 -15.87 -3.84 4.12
C ALA A 62 -16.04 -5.35 4.38
N ARG A 63 -14.94 -6.05 4.67
CA ARG A 63 -14.96 -7.48 5.04
C ARG A 63 -15.72 -7.71 6.34
N GLY A 64 -15.56 -6.83 7.33
CA GLY A 64 -16.28 -6.86 8.60
C GLY A 64 -17.79 -6.74 8.39
N ILE A 65 -18.22 -5.74 7.62
CA ILE A 65 -19.62 -5.52 7.25
C ILE A 65 -20.16 -6.74 6.51
N GLY A 66 -19.46 -7.27 5.50
CA GLY A 66 -19.91 -8.45 4.76
C GLY A 66 -20.12 -9.69 5.63
N ARG A 67 -19.30 -9.85 6.69
CA ARG A 67 -19.47 -10.92 7.69
C ARG A 67 -20.65 -10.72 8.64
N LEU A 68 -21.12 -9.49 8.84
CA LEU A 68 -22.34 -9.28 9.64
C LEU A 68 -23.58 -9.82 8.92
N PHE A 69 -23.56 -9.87 7.59
CA PHE A 69 -24.66 -10.35 6.76
C PHE A 69 -24.49 -11.79 6.26
N SER A 70 -23.25 -12.28 6.26
CA SER A 70 -22.91 -13.67 5.90
C SER A 70 -22.80 -14.47 7.19
N LYS A 71 -23.83 -15.26 7.53
CA LYS A 71 -23.85 -16.15 8.70
C LYS A 71 -22.60 -17.03 8.80
#